data_AF-A0A1H3WW58-F1
#
_entry.id   AF-A0A1H3WW58-F1
#
_cell.length_a   1.000
_cell.length_b   1.000
_cell.length_c   1.000
_cell.angle_alpha   90.00
_cell.angle_beta   90.00
_cell.angle_gamma   90.00
#
_symmetry.space_group_name_H-M   'P 1'
#
loop_
_entity.id
_entity.type
_entity.pdbx_description
1 polymer ?
#
loop_
_entity_poly.entity_id
_entity_poly.type
_entity_poly.pdbx_seq_one_letter_code
_entity_poly.pdbx_strand_id
1 'polypeptide(L)'
;MKQNIFIKATLAVAMAVFSSTAAMGQQQSDTKTDKTIDWMKEITSRVTFNGYAQGGYSYSDAGGKTTTDFNLKRTLLWAKARITDRWSFLFMHDFSSVVQEFYTDFRVTNNNAMTVRLGQFKHSYTMENPLSPTMLELVDVYSQAVLFLAGEGPDPLHGVNYGRDMGLMVFGNLFNNKIHYELAVMNGQGINRRDGNSDKDYIVKLEYKPISELRLVVSGQKGRGHAVNKDVVAWNPTIREGDNYRRDRYSVGAEWKSGMYAPAKYKEARPVSIRAEWLGGKDGEVGSMGGYVTTAIPVYKGIDIVASADYYDRNTDMKYRQTQATAGLQYWFYKKCRLQLQYTRTWSDFQKDYNWIQGQVQVAF
;
A
#
# COMPACT_ATOMS: atom_id res chain seq x y z
N MET A 1 -33.71 -8.38 -23.62
CA MET A 1 -33.66 -9.58 -22.75
C MET A 1 -32.29 -9.87 -22.11
N LYS A 2 -31.15 -9.52 -22.72
CA LYS A 2 -29.80 -9.79 -22.17
C LYS A 2 -29.33 -8.84 -21.04
N GLN A 3 -29.80 -7.59 -21.00
CA GLN A 3 -29.44 -6.61 -19.96
C GLN A 3 -30.04 -6.94 -18.58
N ASN A 4 -31.24 -7.53 -18.53
CA ASN A 4 -31.90 -7.91 -17.28
C ASN A 4 -31.27 -9.14 -16.59
N ILE A 5 -30.51 -9.96 -17.31
CA ILE A 5 -29.83 -11.13 -16.74
C ILE A 5 -28.56 -10.70 -16.01
N PHE A 6 -27.82 -9.74 -16.57
CA PHE A 6 -26.60 -9.22 -15.94
C PHE A 6 -26.92 -8.45 -14.64
N ILE A 7 -27.93 -7.59 -14.65
CA ILE A 7 -28.36 -6.85 -13.46
C ILE A 7 -28.83 -7.82 -12.37
N LYS A 8 -29.61 -8.86 -12.71
CA LYS A 8 -30.06 -9.88 -11.75
C LYS A 8 -28.90 -10.72 -11.20
N ALA A 9 -27.89 -11.05 -12.02
CA ALA A 9 -26.70 -11.77 -11.57
C ALA A 9 -25.84 -10.92 -10.64
N THR A 10 -25.64 -9.63 -10.95
CA THR A 10 -24.91 -8.71 -10.08
C THR A 10 -25.64 -8.44 -8.76
N LEU A 11 -26.97 -8.30 -8.80
CA LEU A 11 -27.80 -8.12 -7.60
C LEU A 11 -27.86 -9.39 -6.74
N ALA A 12 -27.85 -10.57 -7.35
CA ALA A 12 -27.80 -11.85 -6.64
C ALA A 12 -26.45 -12.09 -5.97
N VAL A 13 -25.34 -11.71 -6.61
CA VAL A 13 -24.00 -11.75 -6.00
C VAL A 13 -23.90 -10.75 -4.85
N ALA A 14 -24.42 -9.52 -5.01
CA ALA A 14 -24.47 -8.54 -3.93
C ALA A 14 -25.33 -9.03 -2.75
N MET A 15 -26.54 -9.56 -3.02
CA MET A 15 -27.43 -10.06 -1.97
C MET A 15 -26.92 -11.34 -1.29
N ALA A 16 -26.22 -12.23 -2.00
CA ALA A 16 -25.61 -13.42 -1.41
C ALA A 16 -24.44 -13.08 -0.47
N VAL A 17 -23.70 -12.00 -0.78
CA VAL A 17 -22.62 -11.51 0.10
C VAL A 17 -23.20 -10.90 1.38
N PHE A 18 -24.32 -10.16 1.31
CA PHE A 18 -24.97 -9.58 2.49
C PHE A 18 -25.85 -10.55 3.31
N SER A 19 -26.36 -11.63 2.70
CA SER A 19 -27.18 -12.63 3.44
C SER A 19 -26.32 -13.57 4.29
N SER A 20 -25.02 -13.69 4.01
CA SER A 20 -24.11 -14.54 4.78
C SER A 20 -23.81 -14.03 6.20
N THR A 21 -24.14 -12.77 6.53
CA THR A 21 -24.07 -12.25 7.90
C THR A 21 -25.37 -12.38 8.70
N ALA A 22 -26.49 -12.77 8.06
CA ALA A 22 -27.81 -12.84 8.69
C ALA A 22 -28.38 -14.26 8.83
N ALA A 23 -27.77 -15.27 8.22
CA ALA A 23 -28.28 -16.65 8.21
C ALA A 23 -27.41 -17.63 9.01
N MET A 24 -27.13 -17.32 10.28
CA MET A 24 -26.82 -18.35 11.29
C MET A 24 -28.11 -18.66 12.05
N GLY A 25 -28.94 -19.55 11.50
CA GLY A 25 -30.14 -20.00 12.19
C GLY A 25 -31.21 -20.48 11.23
N GLN A 26 -31.10 -21.74 10.80
CA GLN A 26 -32.17 -22.74 10.70
C GLN A 26 -31.81 -23.77 9.62
N GLN A 27 -31.52 -24.99 10.07
CA GLN A 27 -31.63 -26.19 9.25
C GLN A 27 -33.11 -26.50 9.03
N GLN A 28 -33.51 -26.74 7.78
CA GLN A 28 -34.32 -27.92 7.46
C GLN A 28 -34.17 -28.35 6.00
N SER A 29 -34.23 -29.67 5.84
CA SER A 29 -34.02 -30.50 4.66
C SER A 29 -34.99 -30.26 3.51
N ASP A 30 -34.56 -30.52 2.27
CA ASP A 30 -35.18 -31.57 1.46
C ASP A 30 -34.34 -31.96 0.24
N THR A 31 -34.30 -33.28 0.02
CA THR A 31 -33.61 -34.03 -1.03
C THR A 31 -34.26 -33.82 -2.41
N LYS A 32 -33.47 -33.36 -3.38
CA LYS A 32 -33.58 -33.76 -4.79
C LYS A 32 -32.22 -33.61 -5.47
N THR A 33 -31.68 -34.73 -5.90
CA THR A 33 -30.42 -34.88 -6.63
C THR A 33 -30.59 -34.30 -8.03
N ASP A 34 -30.27 -33.02 -8.19
CA ASP A 34 -29.99 -32.45 -9.49
C ASP A 34 -28.50 -32.12 -9.53
N LYS A 35 -27.82 -32.44 -10.64
CA LYS A 35 -26.40 -32.11 -10.87
C LYS A 35 -26.25 -30.60 -11.14
N THR A 36 -26.90 -29.78 -10.33
CA THR A 36 -26.62 -28.36 -10.27
C THR A 36 -25.24 -28.25 -9.64
N ILE A 37 -24.22 -27.96 -10.47
CA ILE A 37 -22.95 -27.47 -9.97
C ILE A 37 -23.32 -26.33 -9.02
N ASP A 38 -23.03 -26.53 -7.73
CA ASP A 38 -23.22 -25.53 -6.71
C ASP A 38 -22.16 -24.45 -6.95
N TRP A 39 -22.45 -23.61 -7.93
CA TRP A 39 -21.59 -22.55 -8.42
C TRP A 39 -21.18 -21.61 -7.28
N MET A 40 -22.00 -21.52 -6.22
CA MET A 40 -21.65 -20.79 -5.00
C MET A 40 -20.53 -21.49 -4.24
N LYS A 41 -20.58 -22.82 -4.06
CA LYS A 41 -19.47 -23.58 -3.47
C LYS A 41 -18.22 -23.52 -4.33
N GLU A 42 -18.35 -23.59 -5.66
CA GLU A 42 -17.19 -23.49 -6.55
C GLU A 42 -16.54 -22.10 -6.48
N ILE A 43 -17.32 -21.03 -6.55
CA ILE A 43 -16.82 -19.65 -6.41
C ILE A 43 -16.21 -19.43 -5.02
N THR A 44 -16.91 -19.78 -3.95
CA THR A 44 -16.41 -19.56 -2.57
C THR A 44 -15.17 -20.40 -2.26
N SER A 45 -14.99 -21.55 -2.91
CA SER A 45 -13.77 -22.37 -2.78
C SER A 45 -12.55 -21.76 -3.47
N ARG A 46 -12.75 -20.84 -4.43
CA ARG A 46 -11.69 -20.28 -5.27
C ARG A 46 -11.51 -18.77 -5.12
N VAL A 47 -12.50 -18.06 -4.62
CA VAL A 47 -12.50 -16.59 -4.51
C VAL A 47 -12.49 -16.20 -3.04
N THR A 48 -11.47 -15.44 -2.65
CA THR A 48 -11.40 -14.81 -1.34
C THR A 48 -11.70 -13.33 -1.46
N PHE A 49 -12.71 -12.87 -0.71
CA PHE A 49 -13.02 -11.46 -0.55
C PHE A 49 -12.34 -10.91 0.69
N ASN A 50 -11.76 -9.72 0.56
CA ASN A 50 -11.13 -8.99 1.66
C ASN A 50 -11.45 -7.52 1.49
N GLY A 51 -11.41 -6.76 2.59
CA GLY A 51 -11.64 -5.33 2.54
C GLY A 51 -11.23 -4.63 3.80
N TYR A 52 -11.17 -3.30 3.72
CA TYR A 52 -11.06 -2.46 4.90
C TYR A 52 -11.62 -1.06 4.67
N ALA A 53 -12.02 -0.44 5.77
CA ALA A 53 -12.38 0.97 5.85
C ALA A 53 -11.58 1.64 6.96
N GLN A 54 -11.12 2.86 6.69
CA GLN A 54 -10.43 3.73 7.63
C GLN A 54 -11.09 5.10 7.61
N GLY A 55 -11.56 5.55 8.76
CA GLY A 55 -12.14 6.88 8.91
C GLY A 55 -11.92 7.40 10.32
N GLY A 56 -12.08 8.69 10.54
CA GLY A 56 -11.86 9.29 11.83
C GLY A 56 -11.87 10.81 11.82
N TYR A 57 -11.03 11.40 12.65
CA TYR A 57 -10.94 12.84 12.86
C TYR A 57 -9.52 13.33 12.64
N SER A 58 -9.35 14.51 12.07
CA SER A 58 -8.05 15.15 11.93
C SER A 58 -8.12 16.62 12.30
N TYR A 59 -7.08 17.09 12.98
CA TYR A 59 -6.80 18.49 13.27
C TYR A 59 -5.44 18.85 12.65
N SER A 60 -5.34 20.05 12.09
CA SER A 60 -4.09 20.65 11.61
C SER A 60 -4.09 22.16 11.75
N ASP A 61 -2.93 22.75 12.09
CA ASP A 61 -2.66 24.19 12.01
C ASP A 61 -1.65 24.56 10.89
N ALA A 62 -1.52 23.70 9.87
CA ALA A 62 -0.61 23.90 8.73
C ALA A 62 -0.98 25.17 7.95
N GLY A 63 0.04 25.85 7.42
CA GLY A 63 -0.15 27.12 6.69
C GLY A 63 -0.72 28.26 7.55
N GLY A 64 -0.65 28.15 8.89
CA GLY A 64 -1.21 29.15 9.80
C GLY A 64 -2.74 29.15 9.87
N LYS A 65 -3.40 28.14 9.30
CA LYS A 65 -4.85 27.99 9.34
C LYS A 65 -5.22 26.71 10.08
N THR A 66 -6.02 26.87 11.13
CA THR A 66 -6.63 25.73 11.81
C THR A 66 -7.68 25.08 10.92
N THR A 67 -7.56 23.78 10.72
CA THR A 67 -8.51 22.93 10.00
C THR A 67 -8.83 21.71 10.87
N THR A 68 -10.10 21.34 10.88
CA THR A 68 -10.60 20.15 11.55
C THR A 68 -11.58 19.45 10.64
N ASP A 69 -11.56 18.12 10.63
CA ASP A 69 -12.42 17.36 9.73
C ASP A 69 -12.72 15.96 10.27
N PHE A 70 -13.95 15.50 10.07
CA PHE A 70 -14.30 14.08 10.16
C PHE A 70 -14.19 13.48 8.77
N ASN A 71 -13.21 12.62 8.55
CA ASN A 71 -12.87 12.10 7.22
C ASN A 71 -13.04 10.60 7.10
N LEU A 72 -13.39 10.19 5.88
CA LEU A 72 -13.20 8.83 5.39
C LEU A 72 -11.88 8.81 4.60
N LYS A 73 -10.84 8.19 5.16
CA LYS A 73 -9.51 8.16 4.53
C LYS A 73 -9.43 7.15 3.39
N ARG A 74 -9.92 5.92 3.60
CA ARG A 74 -9.74 4.80 2.67
C ARG A 74 -10.89 3.81 2.76
N THR A 75 -11.39 3.32 1.63
CA THR A 75 -12.39 2.25 1.58
C THR A 75 -12.11 1.26 0.44
N LEU A 76 -11.41 0.16 0.77
CA LEU A 76 -10.97 -0.80 -0.23
C LEU A 76 -11.71 -2.13 -0.10
N LEU A 77 -12.04 -2.71 -1.26
CA LEU A 77 -12.51 -4.09 -1.37
C LEU A 77 -11.72 -4.77 -2.49
N TRP A 78 -11.31 -6.01 -2.27
CA TRP A 78 -10.69 -6.82 -3.32
C TRP A 78 -11.13 -8.27 -3.27
N ALA A 79 -11.14 -8.86 -4.47
CA ALA A 79 -11.36 -10.27 -4.69
C ALA A 79 -10.08 -10.88 -5.26
N LYS A 80 -9.64 -11.98 -4.65
CA LYS A 80 -8.56 -12.82 -5.20
C LYS A 80 -9.16 -14.15 -5.64
N ALA A 81 -9.07 -14.43 -6.94
CA ALA A 81 -9.53 -15.67 -7.53
C ALA A 81 -8.36 -16.62 -7.82
N ARG A 82 -8.44 -17.85 -7.32
CA ARG A 82 -7.56 -18.96 -7.67
C ARG A 82 -8.13 -19.67 -8.90
N ILE A 83 -7.51 -19.46 -10.06
CA ILE A 83 -7.94 -20.06 -11.33
C ILE A 83 -7.44 -21.51 -11.40
N THR A 84 -6.15 -21.73 -11.08
CA THR A 84 -5.53 -23.06 -10.94
C THR A 84 -4.67 -23.13 -9.67
N ASP A 85 -3.90 -24.19 -9.46
CA ASP A 85 -2.87 -24.26 -8.41
C ASP A 85 -1.64 -23.36 -8.65
N ARG A 86 -1.51 -22.82 -9.87
CA ARG A 86 -0.40 -21.93 -10.26
C ARG A 86 -0.87 -20.55 -10.73
N TRP A 87 -2.13 -20.41 -11.10
CA TRP A 87 -2.67 -19.19 -11.68
C TRP A 87 -3.66 -18.53 -10.71
N SER A 88 -3.42 -17.26 -10.39
CA SER A 88 -4.40 -16.44 -9.67
C SER A 88 -4.63 -15.08 -10.33
N PHE A 89 -5.77 -14.48 -10.04
CA PHE A 89 -6.15 -13.13 -10.46
C PHE A 89 -6.59 -12.33 -9.24
N LEU A 90 -6.25 -11.04 -9.20
CA LEU A 90 -6.71 -10.11 -8.17
C LEU A 90 -7.35 -8.89 -8.82
N PHE A 91 -8.47 -8.46 -8.25
CA PHE A 91 -9.10 -7.18 -8.57
C PHE A 91 -9.40 -6.42 -7.29
N MET A 92 -8.98 -5.16 -7.20
CA MET A 92 -9.12 -4.28 -6.04
C MET A 92 -9.65 -2.91 -6.46
N HIS A 93 -10.68 -2.46 -5.76
CA HIS A 93 -11.26 -1.13 -5.95
C HIS A 93 -11.20 -0.34 -4.66
N ASP A 94 -10.83 0.94 -4.76
CA ASP A 94 -10.99 1.92 -3.69
C ASP A 94 -12.25 2.76 -3.97
N PHE A 95 -13.26 2.60 -3.13
CA PHE A 95 -14.52 3.34 -3.25
C PHE A 95 -14.37 4.84 -2.96
N SER A 96 -13.24 5.27 -2.42
CA SER A 96 -12.88 6.67 -2.25
C SER A 96 -12.12 7.24 -3.46
N SER A 97 -11.78 6.42 -4.47
CA SER A 97 -10.97 6.86 -5.61
C SER A 97 -11.23 6.03 -6.88
N VAL A 98 -10.35 5.08 -7.19
CA VAL A 98 -10.29 4.39 -8.48
C VAL A 98 -10.02 2.89 -8.31
N VAL A 99 -10.03 2.14 -9.42
CA VAL A 99 -9.48 0.76 -9.44
C VAL A 99 -8.01 0.82 -9.03
N GLN A 100 -7.67 0.13 -7.94
CA GLN A 100 -6.31 0.14 -7.42
C GLN A 100 -5.47 -0.93 -8.12
N GLU A 101 -5.91 -2.20 -8.07
CA GLU A 101 -5.12 -3.31 -8.60
C GLU A 101 -5.96 -4.20 -9.51
N PHE A 102 -5.36 -4.60 -10.62
CA PHE A 102 -5.87 -5.69 -11.45
C PHE A 102 -4.66 -6.41 -12.05
N TYR A 103 -4.38 -7.60 -11.56
CA TYR A 103 -3.24 -8.35 -12.08
C TYR A 103 -3.46 -9.84 -11.97
N THR A 104 -2.63 -10.57 -12.70
CA THR A 104 -2.59 -12.01 -12.64
C THR A 104 -1.20 -12.51 -12.32
N ASP A 105 -1.13 -13.52 -11.46
CA ASP A 105 0.09 -14.22 -11.10
C ASP A 105 0.07 -15.62 -11.70
N PHE A 106 1.15 -15.98 -12.39
CA PHE A 106 1.43 -17.34 -12.84
C PHE A 106 2.72 -17.85 -12.20
N ARG A 107 2.59 -18.84 -11.32
CA ARG A 107 3.70 -19.49 -10.65
C ARG A 107 4.34 -20.53 -11.57
N VAL A 108 5.51 -20.18 -12.12
CA VAL A 108 6.24 -21.00 -13.10
C VAL A 108 6.80 -22.26 -12.43
N THR A 109 7.43 -22.10 -11.27
CA THR A 109 8.10 -23.20 -10.54
C THR A 109 7.21 -23.85 -9.48
N ASN A 110 7.42 -25.13 -9.19
CA ASN A 110 6.69 -25.83 -8.11
C ASN A 110 6.96 -25.22 -6.71
N ASN A 111 8.12 -24.57 -6.53
CA ASN A 111 8.69 -24.20 -5.24
C ASN A 111 8.74 -22.68 -4.95
N ASN A 112 7.79 -21.89 -5.47
CA ASN A 112 7.72 -20.42 -5.27
C ASN A 112 9.00 -19.64 -5.64
N ALA A 113 9.95 -20.28 -6.35
CA ALA A 113 11.22 -19.69 -6.75
C ALA A 113 11.06 -18.72 -7.92
N MET A 114 9.99 -18.86 -8.71
CA MET A 114 9.66 -17.96 -9.81
C MET A 114 8.15 -17.90 -10.04
N THR A 115 7.64 -16.67 -10.01
CA THR A 115 6.27 -16.28 -10.37
C THR A 115 6.37 -15.07 -11.30
N VAL A 116 5.52 -15.05 -12.32
CA VAL A 116 5.35 -13.91 -13.21
C VAL A 116 4.02 -13.22 -12.89
N ARG A 117 4.06 -11.91 -12.68
CA ARG A 117 2.91 -11.04 -12.53
C ARG A 117 2.74 -10.17 -13.77
N LEU A 118 1.50 -10.02 -14.23
CA LEU A 118 1.13 -9.10 -15.30
C LEU A 118 -0.12 -8.30 -14.89
N GLY A 119 -0.07 -6.98 -15.06
CA GLY A 119 -1.20 -6.09 -14.83
C GLY A 119 -0.82 -4.81 -14.09
N GLN A 120 -1.77 -4.24 -13.35
CA GLN A 120 -1.58 -3.08 -12.50
C GLN A 120 -1.47 -3.49 -11.03
N PHE A 121 -0.37 -3.11 -10.38
CA PHE A 121 -0.08 -3.49 -9.01
C PHE A 121 0.87 -2.49 -8.34
N LYS A 122 1.01 -2.59 -7.01
CA LYS A 122 2.00 -1.81 -6.27
C LYS A 122 3.39 -2.22 -6.67
N HIS A 123 4.21 -1.25 -7.08
CA HIS A 123 5.60 -1.52 -7.39
C HIS A 123 6.45 -1.60 -6.12
N SER A 124 7.51 -2.38 -6.10
CA SER A 124 8.32 -2.55 -4.88
C SER A 124 9.61 -1.73 -4.91
N TYR A 125 9.57 -0.50 -5.43
CA TYR A 125 10.71 0.41 -5.36
C TYR A 125 11.15 0.69 -3.89
N THR A 126 10.21 0.80 -2.96
CA THR A 126 10.51 0.91 -1.52
C THR A 126 10.02 -0.32 -0.77
N MET A 127 10.53 -0.57 0.43
CA MET A 127 10.02 -1.65 1.27
C MET A 127 8.62 -1.35 1.80
N GLU A 128 8.32 -0.07 2.01
CA GLU A 128 7.06 0.36 2.61
C GLU A 128 5.91 0.33 1.61
N ASN A 129 6.16 0.75 0.37
CA ASN A 129 5.15 0.86 -0.69
C ASN A 129 4.27 -0.39 -0.85
N PRO A 130 4.80 -1.63 -0.96
CA PRO A 130 3.97 -2.82 -1.11
C PRO A 130 3.17 -3.20 0.16
N LEU A 131 3.40 -2.55 1.30
CA LEU A 131 2.64 -2.81 2.52
C LEU A 131 1.24 -2.21 2.44
N SER A 132 0.26 -2.96 2.95
CA SER A 132 -1.10 -2.48 3.11
C SER A 132 -1.15 -1.34 4.13
N PRO A 133 -1.92 -0.27 3.88
CA PRO A 133 -2.25 0.76 4.87
C PRO A 133 -2.78 0.22 6.21
N THR A 134 -3.37 -0.98 6.22
CA THR A 134 -3.87 -1.61 7.45
C THR A 134 -2.78 -2.19 8.34
N MET A 135 -1.57 -2.39 7.80
CA MET A 135 -0.41 -2.97 8.48
C MET A 135 0.58 -1.91 8.96
N LEU A 136 0.52 -0.69 8.41
CA LEU A 136 1.38 0.41 8.79
C LEU A 136 0.95 0.99 10.14
N GLU A 137 1.91 1.49 10.92
CA GLU A 137 1.69 1.90 12.30
C GLU A 137 1.08 3.31 12.38
N LEU A 138 1.39 4.17 11.40
CA LEU A 138 0.92 5.56 11.32
C LEU A 138 -0.47 5.68 10.68
N VAL A 139 -1.22 6.72 11.07
CA VAL A 139 -2.53 7.05 10.49
C VAL A 139 -2.38 7.59 9.06
N ASP A 140 -1.50 8.57 8.87
CA ASP A 140 -1.01 9.00 7.56
C ASP A 140 0.19 8.18 7.15
N VAL A 141 -0.11 6.90 6.92
CA VAL A 141 0.71 5.87 6.29
C VAL A 141 1.78 6.41 5.33
N TYR A 142 2.90 5.68 5.27
CA TYR A 142 4.09 6.00 4.49
C TYR A 142 4.87 7.22 4.98
N SER A 143 6.19 7.11 4.97
CA SER A 143 7.05 8.30 5.16
C SER A 143 6.88 9.30 4.01
N GLN A 144 7.19 10.56 4.26
CA GLN A 144 7.14 11.62 3.25
C GLN A 144 8.00 11.30 2.01
N ALA A 145 9.18 10.72 2.25
CA ALA A 145 10.08 10.31 1.19
C ALA A 145 9.45 9.20 0.34
N VAL A 146 8.79 8.21 0.96
CA VAL A 146 8.05 7.16 0.23
C VAL A 146 6.85 7.74 -0.49
N LEU A 147 6.06 8.62 0.15
CA LEU A 147 4.91 9.27 -0.45
C LEU A 147 5.29 9.93 -1.79
N PHE A 148 6.39 10.67 -1.80
CA PHE A 148 6.86 11.35 -3.00
C PHE A 148 7.57 10.39 -3.99
N LEU A 149 8.64 9.72 -3.56
CA LEU A 149 9.51 8.91 -4.43
C LEU A 149 8.90 7.57 -4.85
N ALA A 150 7.82 7.10 -4.22
CA ALA A 150 7.08 5.94 -4.70
C ALA A 150 5.78 6.33 -5.44
N GLY A 151 5.46 7.62 -5.54
CA GLY A 151 4.21 8.07 -6.17
C GLY A 151 2.93 7.67 -5.41
N GLU A 152 3.03 7.42 -4.11
CA GLU A 152 1.86 7.17 -3.22
C GLU A 152 1.10 8.46 -2.92
N GLY A 153 1.84 9.55 -2.69
CA GLY A 153 1.32 10.88 -2.40
C GLY A 153 1.31 11.80 -3.62
N PRO A 154 0.89 13.06 -3.42
CA PRO A 154 0.85 14.05 -4.48
C PRO A 154 2.26 14.50 -4.87
N ASP A 155 2.74 13.99 -6.00
CA ASP A 155 3.83 14.59 -6.76
C ASP A 155 3.22 15.49 -7.83
N PRO A 156 3.42 16.83 -7.79
CA PRO A 156 2.92 17.71 -8.83
C PRO A 156 3.32 17.27 -10.24
N LEU A 157 4.56 16.80 -10.45
CA LEU A 157 5.06 16.43 -11.78
C LEU A 157 4.43 15.13 -12.30
N HIS A 158 4.05 14.22 -11.41
CA HIS A 158 3.66 12.85 -11.77
C HIS A 158 2.21 12.47 -11.41
N GLY A 159 1.55 13.31 -10.62
CA GLY A 159 0.26 13.05 -10.00
C GLY A 159 0.32 12.01 -8.88
N VAL A 160 -0.86 11.73 -8.31
CA VAL A 160 -1.06 10.66 -7.32
C VAL A 160 -1.26 9.34 -8.04
N ASN A 161 -0.46 8.32 -7.68
CA ASN A 161 -0.51 6.99 -8.31
C ASN A 161 -0.70 5.87 -7.28
N TYR A 162 -0.81 6.19 -5.99
CA TYR A 162 -0.99 5.22 -4.90
C TYR A 162 0.06 4.09 -4.91
N GLY A 163 1.29 4.41 -5.32
CA GLY A 163 2.40 3.46 -5.34
C GLY A 163 2.34 2.42 -6.46
N ARG A 164 1.52 2.66 -7.50
CA ARG A 164 1.13 1.65 -8.49
C ARG A 164 1.44 2.06 -9.90
N ASP A 165 1.66 1.03 -10.71
CA ASP A 165 1.85 1.17 -12.14
C ASP A 165 1.47 -0.13 -12.85
N MET A 166 1.41 -0.09 -14.18
CA MET A 166 1.11 -1.20 -15.06
C MET A 166 2.39 -1.79 -15.65
N GLY A 167 2.55 -3.11 -15.55
CA GLY A 167 3.74 -3.76 -16.07
C GLY A 167 3.78 -5.27 -15.89
N LEU A 168 4.98 -5.80 -16.06
CA LEU A 168 5.34 -7.20 -15.84
C LEU A 168 6.39 -7.29 -14.74
N MET A 169 6.22 -8.25 -13.83
CA MET A 169 7.19 -8.51 -12.76
C MET A 169 7.50 -9.99 -12.65
N VAL A 170 8.78 -10.32 -12.50
CA VAL A 170 9.26 -11.65 -12.12
C VAL A 170 9.75 -11.59 -10.68
N PHE A 171 9.26 -12.49 -9.85
CA PHE A 171 9.63 -12.52 -8.43
C PHE A 171 9.61 -13.93 -7.87
N GLY A 172 10.30 -14.12 -6.74
CA GLY A 172 10.35 -15.43 -6.09
C GLY A 172 11.15 -15.46 -4.80
N ASN A 173 11.10 -16.62 -4.15
CA ASN A 173 11.84 -16.88 -2.92
C ASN A 173 12.89 -17.97 -3.15
N LEU A 174 14.10 -17.72 -2.67
CA LEU A 174 15.25 -18.62 -2.79
C LEU A 174 15.73 -19.04 -1.38
N PHE A 175 16.45 -20.17 -1.32
CA PHE A 175 17.14 -20.65 -0.11
C PHE A 175 16.23 -20.72 1.13
N ASN A 176 15.07 -21.40 1.01
CA ASN A 176 14.07 -21.52 2.08
C ASN A 176 13.58 -20.15 2.60
N ASN A 177 13.24 -19.24 1.67
CA ASN A 177 12.75 -17.88 1.94
C ASN A 177 13.76 -16.94 2.62
N LYS A 178 15.06 -17.28 2.63
CA LYS A 178 16.11 -16.35 3.09
C LYS A 178 16.32 -15.19 2.13
N ILE A 179 16.04 -15.38 0.84
CA ILE A 179 16.17 -14.34 -0.18
C ILE A 179 14.84 -14.21 -0.93
N HIS A 180 14.34 -12.98 -1.05
CA HIS A 180 13.26 -12.62 -1.96
C HIS A 180 13.79 -11.66 -3.02
N TYR A 181 13.42 -11.85 -4.28
CA TYR A 181 13.82 -10.95 -5.35
C TYR A 181 12.60 -10.53 -6.17
N GLU A 182 12.64 -9.31 -6.71
CA GLU A 182 11.64 -8.78 -7.62
C GLU A 182 12.37 -8.02 -8.75
N LEU A 183 11.96 -8.29 -9.99
CA LEU A 183 12.42 -7.62 -11.20
C LEU A 183 11.19 -7.19 -11.99
N ALA A 184 10.95 -5.89 -12.13
CA ALA A 184 9.79 -5.35 -12.82
C ALA A 184 10.17 -4.44 -13.98
N VAL A 185 9.36 -4.49 -15.04
CA VAL A 185 9.35 -3.54 -16.15
C VAL A 185 7.95 -2.95 -16.22
N MET A 186 7.85 -1.64 -16.08
CA MET A 186 6.58 -0.93 -15.93
C MET A 186 6.54 0.31 -16.83
N ASN A 187 5.35 0.84 -17.10
CA ASN A 187 5.17 1.99 -17.98
C ASN A 187 5.84 3.26 -17.44
N GLY A 188 5.94 3.41 -16.11
CA GLY A 188 6.50 4.56 -15.44
C GLY A 188 5.53 5.72 -15.26
N GLN A 189 4.32 5.67 -15.85
CA GLN A 189 3.33 6.75 -15.82
C GLN A 189 2.30 6.64 -14.69
N GLY A 190 2.21 5.46 -14.07
CA GLY A 190 1.37 5.22 -12.90
C GLY A 190 -0.02 4.68 -13.24
N ILE A 191 -0.94 4.84 -12.28
CA ILE A 191 -2.19 4.08 -12.22
C ILE A 191 -3.26 4.56 -13.21
N ASN A 192 -4.01 3.61 -13.80
CA ASN A 192 -5.21 3.81 -14.63
C ASN A 192 -5.04 4.78 -15.81
N ARG A 193 -3.85 4.86 -16.39
CA ARG A 193 -3.57 5.75 -17.49
C ARG A 193 -2.66 5.14 -18.53
N ARG A 194 -2.73 5.69 -19.73
CA ARG A 194 -1.78 5.37 -20.79
C ARG A 194 -0.45 6.04 -20.47
N ASP A 195 0.62 5.36 -20.83
CA ASP A 195 1.96 5.91 -20.80
C ASP A 195 2.06 7.16 -21.69
N GLY A 196 2.70 8.20 -21.17
CA GLY A 196 2.93 9.47 -21.89
C GLY A 196 4.18 9.43 -22.77
N ASN A 197 5.02 8.40 -22.61
CA ASN A 197 6.23 8.21 -23.40
C ASN A 197 6.42 6.74 -23.80
N SER A 198 7.58 6.42 -24.39
CA SER A 198 7.94 5.06 -24.81
C SER A 198 9.01 4.42 -23.91
N ASP A 199 9.55 5.16 -22.95
CA ASP A 199 10.52 4.65 -21.98
C ASP A 199 9.84 3.70 -21.00
N LYS A 200 10.62 2.92 -20.26
CA LYS A 200 10.09 2.00 -19.24
C LYS A 200 10.84 2.16 -17.94
N ASP A 201 10.11 1.98 -16.86
CA ASP A 201 10.66 1.94 -15.51
C ASP A 201 11.07 0.51 -15.17
N TYR A 202 12.35 0.35 -14.85
CA TYR A 202 12.95 -0.91 -14.42
C TYR A 202 13.14 -0.84 -12.91
N ILE A 203 12.53 -1.78 -12.19
CA ILE A 203 12.63 -1.87 -10.73
C ILE A 203 13.28 -3.19 -10.35
N VAL A 204 14.27 -3.11 -9.48
CA VAL A 204 14.95 -4.27 -8.90
C VAL A 204 14.87 -4.17 -7.39
N LYS A 205 14.53 -5.27 -6.74
CA LYS A 205 14.52 -5.38 -5.27
C LYS A 205 15.09 -6.72 -4.83
N LEU A 206 15.82 -6.67 -3.73
CA LEU A 206 16.34 -7.83 -3.02
C LEU A 206 16.02 -7.67 -1.53
N GLU A 207 15.34 -8.67 -0.97
CA GLU A 207 15.20 -8.81 0.48
C GLU A 207 16.07 -9.98 0.96
N TYR A 208 16.78 -9.79 2.07
CA TYR A 208 17.57 -10.80 2.74
C TYR A 208 17.16 -10.94 4.20
N LYS A 209 16.94 -12.20 4.63
CA LYS A 209 16.57 -12.57 6.00
C LYS A 209 17.66 -13.46 6.59
N PRO A 210 18.69 -12.89 7.24
CA PRO A 210 19.74 -13.68 7.89
C PRO A 210 19.17 -14.55 9.04
N ILE A 211 18.15 -14.03 9.73
CA ILE A 211 17.36 -14.70 10.77
C ILE A 211 15.88 -14.35 10.56
N SER A 212 14.94 -15.05 11.20
CA SER A 212 13.49 -14.86 11.02
C SER A 212 13.00 -13.47 11.42
N GLU A 213 13.70 -12.82 12.34
CA GLU A 213 13.33 -11.56 12.98
C GLU A 213 13.80 -10.34 12.19
N LEU A 214 14.85 -10.49 11.37
CA LEU A 214 15.50 -9.39 10.67
C LEU A 214 15.32 -9.53 9.16
N ARG A 215 14.80 -8.49 8.53
CA ARG A 215 14.70 -8.34 7.08
C ARG A 215 15.48 -7.12 6.64
N LEU A 216 16.47 -7.32 5.77
CA LEU A 216 17.19 -6.26 5.08
C LEU A 216 16.63 -6.14 3.66
N VAL A 217 16.48 -4.92 3.16
CA VAL A 217 15.91 -4.65 1.83
C VAL A 217 16.79 -3.64 1.11
N VAL A 218 17.12 -3.94 -0.14
CA VAL A 218 17.74 -2.99 -1.07
C VAL A 218 16.95 -3.00 -2.37
N SER A 219 16.74 -1.83 -2.94
CA SER A 219 15.99 -1.69 -4.18
C SER A 219 16.38 -0.44 -4.96
N GLY A 220 16.03 -0.42 -6.22
CA GLY A 220 16.25 0.73 -7.09
C GLY A 220 15.29 0.74 -8.27
N GLN A 221 15.12 1.94 -8.81
CA GLN A 221 14.32 2.23 -9.99
C GLN A 221 15.19 3.01 -10.97
N LYS A 222 15.08 2.65 -12.25
CA LYS A 222 15.66 3.41 -13.35
C LYS A 222 14.64 3.55 -14.45
N GLY A 223 14.38 4.78 -14.88
CA GLY A 223 13.37 5.01 -15.90
C GLY A 223 13.09 6.50 -16.13
N ARG A 224 11.96 6.79 -16.79
CA ARG A 224 11.59 8.14 -17.20
C ARG A 224 10.09 8.37 -17.05
N GLY A 225 9.72 9.41 -16.32
CA GLY A 225 8.33 9.86 -16.22
C GLY A 225 7.96 10.83 -17.35
N HIS A 226 6.67 11.01 -17.56
CA HIS A 226 6.12 12.07 -18.40
C HIS A 226 5.35 13.06 -17.54
N ALA A 227 5.74 14.33 -17.59
CA ALA A 227 5.23 15.37 -16.69
C ALA A 227 3.78 15.75 -17.02
N VAL A 228 2.92 15.76 -16.00
CA VAL A 228 1.48 16.05 -16.14
C VAL A 228 1.06 17.40 -15.57
N ASN A 229 1.96 18.10 -14.87
CA ASN A 229 1.61 19.40 -14.28
C ASN A 229 1.63 20.50 -15.32
N LYS A 230 0.55 21.28 -15.37
CA LYS A 230 0.48 22.50 -16.20
C LYS A 230 1.28 23.65 -15.59
N ASP A 231 1.33 23.69 -14.26
CA ASP A 231 1.98 24.76 -13.53
C ASP A 231 3.45 24.44 -13.27
N VAL A 232 4.29 25.49 -13.31
CA VAL A 232 5.71 25.38 -12.95
C VAL A 232 5.84 25.06 -11.47
N VAL A 233 6.59 24.00 -11.18
CA VAL A 233 6.80 23.53 -9.81
C VAL A 233 7.99 24.26 -9.19
N ALA A 234 7.77 25.01 -8.11
CA ALA A 234 8.80 25.88 -7.51
C ALA A 234 10.09 25.14 -7.11
N TRP A 235 10.00 23.90 -6.64
CA TRP A 235 11.15 23.08 -6.25
C TRP A 235 11.81 22.35 -7.42
N ASN A 236 11.22 22.37 -8.62
CA ASN A 236 11.81 21.80 -9.84
C ASN A 236 11.28 22.54 -11.09
N PRO A 237 11.70 23.79 -11.30
CA PRO A 237 11.10 24.67 -12.31
C PRO A 237 11.52 24.34 -13.75
N THR A 238 12.44 23.39 -13.93
CA THR A 238 13.01 23.03 -15.24
C THR A 238 12.17 22.04 -16.01
N ILE A 239 11.29 21.30 -15.34
CA ILE A 239 10.38 20.31 -15.94
C ILE A 239 9.01 20.96 -16.15
N ARG A 240 8.49 20.87 -17.37
CA ARG A 240 7.19 21.41 -17.78
C ARG A 240 6.25 20.30 -18.23
N GLU A 241 4.95 20.61 -18.34
CA GLU A 241 3.96 19.71 -18.91
C GLU A 241 4.44 19.10 -20.23
N GLY A 242 4.33 17.78 -20.37
CA GLY A 242 4.74 17.06 -21.58
C GLY A 242 6.22 16.68 -21.64
N ASP A 243 7.05 17.16 -20.72
CA ASP A 243 8.47 16.78 -20.69
C ASP A 243 8.65 15.34 -20.21
N ASN A 244 9.56 14.62 -20.88
CA ASN A 244 10.07 13.36 -20.38
C ASN A 244 11.27 13.61 -19.48
N TYR A 245 11.24 13.15 -18.24
CA TYR A 245 12.30 13.40 -17.27
C TYR A 245 12.79 12.11 -16.62
N ARG A 246 14.07 12.08 -16.28
CA ARG A 246 14.73 10.96 -15.60
C ARG A 246 14.11 10.72 -14.22
N ARG A 247 13.93 9.46 -13.84
CA ARG A 247 13.47 9.02 -12.51
C ARG A 247 14.34 7.88 -12.00
N ASP A 248 15.53 8.24 -11.55
CA ASP A 248 16.50 7.26 -11.02
C ASP A 248 16.49 7.32 -9.50
N ARG A 249 16.26 6.18 -8.87
CA ARG A 249 15.98 6.11 -7.43
C ARG A 249 16.61 4.89 -6.78
N TYR A 250 16.92 4.99 -5.50
CA TYR A 250 17.47 3.91 -4.69
C TYR A 250 16.82 3.89 -3.31
N SER A 251 16.75 2.71 -2.71
CA SER A 251 16.32 2.53 -1.33
C SER A 251 17.13 1.44 -0.63
N VAL A 252 17.41 1.67 0.65
CA VAL A 252 18.02 0.71 1.57
C VAL A 252 17.28 0.78 2.89
N GLY A 253 16.92 -0.36 3.46
CA GLY A 253 16.37 -0.36 4.80
C GLY A 253 16.33 -1.72 5.48
N ALA A 254 15.85 -1.70 6.71
CA ALA A 254 15.73 -2.85 7.57
C ALA A 254 14.40 -2.85 8.33
N GLU A 255 13.88 -4.04 8.58
CA GLU A 255 12.79 -4.29 9.52
C GLU A 255 13.24 -5.36 10.51
N TRP A 256 13.09 -5.07 11.80
CA TRP A 256 13.27 -6.03 12.88
C TRP A 256 11.95 -6.23 13.62
N LYS A 257 11.62 -7.49 13.92
CA LYS A 257 10.47 -7.87 14.74
C LYS A 257 10.91 -8.82 15.85
N SER A 258 10.44 -8.60 17.08
CA SER A 258 10.81 -9.43 18.23
C SER A 258 10.27 -10.87 18.17
N GLY A 259 9.42 -11.18 17.19
CA GLY A 259 8.85 -12.50 16.99
C GLY A 259 7.80 -12.53 15.88
N MET A 260 7.22 -13.71 15.65
CA MET A 260 6.16 -13.88 14.66
C MET A 260 4.81 -13.43 15.20
N TYR A 261 4.03 -12.74 14.38
CA TYR A 261 2.66 -12.37 14.72
C TYR A 261 1.74 -13.59 14.68
N ALA A 262 1.03 -13.86 15.78
CA ALA A 262 0.01 -14.89 15.86
C ALA A 262 -1.40 -14.25 15.89
N PRO A 263 -2.18 -14.28 14.79
CA PRO A 263 -3.49 -13.63 14.73
C PRO A 263 -4.48 -14.10 15.80
N ALA A 264 -4.38 -15.38 16.22
CA ALA A 264 -5.20 -15.94 17.28
C ALA A 264 -4.94 -15.32 18.66
N LYS A 265 -3.76 -14.71 18.86
CA LYS A 265 -3.33 -14.05 20.10
C LYS A 265 -3.10 -12.56 19.86
N TYR A 266 -3.98 -11.94 19.05
CA TYR A 266 -3.79 -10.55 18.61
C TYR A 266 -3.78 -9.55 19.77
N LYS A 267 -4.24 -9.89 20.98
CA LYS A 267 -4.17 -9.04 22.17
C LYS A 267 -2.90 -9.27 22.99
N GLU A 268 -2.39 -10.51 23.03
CA GLU A 268 -1.34 -10.97 23.95
C GLU A 268 0.05 -11.12 23.30
N ALA A 269 0.14 -11.38 22.00
CA ALA A 269 1.39 -11.80 21.35
C ALA A 269 1.68 -11.02 20.05
N ARG A 270 1.51 -9.69 20.08
CA ARG A 270 2.03 -8.83 18.99
C ARG A 270 3.54 -8.66 19.20
N PRO A 271 4.36 -8.71 18.13
CA PRO A 271 5.79 -8.44 18.25
C PRO A 271 6.04 -6.94 18.38
N VAL A 272 7.13 -6.58 19.06
CA VAL A 272 7.74 -5.26 18.88
C VAL A 272 8.25 -5.20 17.45
N SER A 273 8.01 -4.09 16.75
CA SER A 273 8.50 -3.89 15.39
C SER A 273 9.25 -2.58 15.27
N ILE A 274 10.40 -2.60 14.61
CA ILE A 274 11.17 -1.43 14.21
C ILE A 274 11.39 -1.54 12.71
N ARG A 275 11.04 -0.50 11.97
CA ARG A 275 11.29 -0.39 10.53
C ARG A 275 11.98 0.92 10.24
N ALA A 276 13.04 0.87 9.45
CA ALA A 276 13.75 2.04 8.98
C ALA A 276 14.11 1.89 7.51
N GLU A 277 14.01 2.98 6.75
CA GLU A 277 14.35 3.03 5.34
C GLU A 277 14.98 4.37 5.03
N TRP A 278 16.03 4.36 4.21
CA TRP A 278 16.63 5.55 3.61
C TRP A 278 16.55 5.41 2.09
N LEU A 279 16.07 6.45 1.43
CA LEU A 279 15.82 6.45 0.00
C LEU A 279 16.09 7.81 -0.60
N GLY A 280 16.40 7.81 -1.89
CA GLY A 280 16.67 9.02 -2.63
C GLY A 280 16.63 8.80 -4.12
N GLY A 281 16.68 9.89 -4.86
CA GLY A 281 16.66 9.82 -6.31
C GLY A 281 16.79 11.17 -6.97
N LYS A 282 16.60 11.16 -8.29
CA LYS A 282 16.58 12.36 -9.12
C LYS A 282 15.34 12.37 -9.99
N ASP A 283 14.69 13.52 -10.05
CA ASP A 283 13.66 13.85 -11.03
C ASP A 283 14.22 14.92 -11.97
N GLY A 284 14.67 14.49 -13.16
CA GLY A 284 15.53 15.32 -14.02
C GLY A 284 16.90 15.55 -13.36
N GLU A 285 17.26 16.82 -13.14
CA GLU A 285 18.49 17.21 -12.45
C GLU A 285 18.31 17.41 -10.94
N VAL A 286 17.08 17.53 -10.45
CA VAL A 286 16.78 17.79 -9.04
C VAL A 286 16.92 16.51 -8.22
N GLY A 287 17.84 16.53 -7.26
CA GLY A 287 18.00 15.47 -6.27
C GLY A 287 17.03 15.61 -5.10
N SER A 288 16.51 14.48 -4.63
CA SER A 288 15.70 14.39 -3.41
C SER A 288 16.12 13.18 -2.59
N MET A 289 16.01 13.27 -1.27
CA MET A 289 16.36 12.18 -0.37
C MET A 289 15.62 12.29 0.95
N GLY A 290 15.46 11.16 1.62
CA GLY A 290 14.91 11.14 2.96
C GLY A 290 14.98 9.76 3.58
N GLY A 291 14.45 9.66 4.78
CA GLY A 291 14.37 8.40 5.48
C GLY A 291 13.58 8.52 6.75
N TYR A 292 13.21 7.37 7.27
CA TYR A 292 12.37 7.28 8.45
C TYR A 292 12.80 6.13 9.34
N VAL A 293 12.36 6.21 10.59
CA VAL A 293 12.32 5.08 11.52
C VAL A 293 10.99 5.09 12.25
N THR A 294 10.29 3.97 12.24
CA THR A 294 9.01 3.77 12.92
C THR A 294 9.11 2.57 13.83
N THR A 295 8.58 2.71 15.04
CA THR A 295 8.48 1.63 16.02
C THR A 295 7.06 1.47 16.54
N ALA A 296 6.66 0.23 16.77
CA ALA A 296 5.46 -0.10 17.52
C ALA A 296 5.81 -1.10 18.62
N ILE A 297 5.44 -0.75 19.85
CA ILE A 297 5.75 -1.50 21.06
C ILE A 297 4.43 -1.91 21.74
N PRO A 298 4.07 -3.20 21.72
CA PRO A 298 2.94 -3.71 22.48
C PRO A 298 3.18 -3.57 23.98
N VAL A 299 2.24 -2.93 24.68
CA VAL A 299 2.37 -2.64 26.12
C VAL A 299 1.37 -3.40 26.99
N TYR A 300 0.10 -3.45 26.59
CA TYR A 300 -0.94 -4.09 27.41
C TYR A 300 -2.20 -4.43 26.61
N LYS A 301 -2.66 -5.69 26.64
CA LYS A 301 -3.98 -6.16 26.14
C LYS A 301 -4.51 -5.44 24.89
N GLY A 302 -3.80 -5.51 23.78
CA GLY A 302 -4.23 -4.85 22.53
C GLY A 302 -3.73 -3.41 22.35
N ILE A 303 -3.13 -2.78 23.37
CA ILE A 303 -2.56 -1.44 23.30
C ILE A 303 -1.10 -1.52 22.84
N ASP A 304 -0.76 -0.74 21.82
CA ASP A 304 0.62 -0.46 21.41
C ASP A 304 0.92 1.04 21.53
N ILE A 305 2.17 1.35 21.90
CA ILE A 305 2.77 2.68 21.71
C ILE A 305 3.40 2.70 20.33
N VAL A 306 3.18 3.78 19.58
CA VAL A 306 3.77 4.01 18.27
C VAL A 306 4.60 5.28 18.32
N ALA A 307 5.80 5.24 17.77
CA ALA A 307 6.64 6.42 17.58
C ALA A 307 7.31 6.36 16.20
N SER A 308 7.46 7.53 15.57
CA SER A 308 8.13 7.65 14.27
C SER A 308 8.89 8.95 14.16
N ALA A 309 10.03 8.90 13.49
CA ALA A 309 10.75 10.08 13.03
C ALA A 309 10.97 9.94 11.51
N ASP A 310 10.70 11.00 10.77
CA ASP A 310 10.75 11.03 9.31
C ASP A 310 11.40 12.33 8.85
N TYR A 311 12.34 12.24 7.91
CA TYR A 311 13.05 13.37 7.31
C TYR A 311 12.95 13.27 5.80
N TYR A 312 12.63 14.38 5.15
CA TYR A 312 12.61 14.46 3.71
C TYR A 312 13.12 15.81 3.19
N ASP A 313 14.08 15.74 2.27
CA ASP A 313 14.54 16.85 1.45
C ASP A 313 14.05 16.66 0.01
N ARG A 314 13.10 17.50 -0.39
CA ARG A 314 12.51 17.43 -1.74
C ARG A 314 13.42 18.00 -2.82
N ASN A 315 14.36 18.86 -2.45
CA ASN A 315 15.36 19.40 -3.36
C ASN A 315 16.65 19.70 -2.57
N THR A 316 17.63 18.83 -2.76
CA THR A 316 18.91 18.85 -2.04
C THR A 316 19.74 20.10 -2.27
N ASP A 317 19.52 20.80 -3.39
CA ASP A 317 20.24 22.03 -3.74
C ASP A 317 19.56 23.26 -3.11
N MET A 318 18.23 23.23 -2.95
CA MET A 318 17.44 24.31 -2.35
C MET A 318 17.23 24.14 -0.84
N LYS A 319 17.61 22.99 -0.27
CA LYS A 319 17.33 22.62 1.14
C LYS A 319 15.84 22.65 1.45
N TYR A 320 15.03 22.07 0.57
CA TYR A 320 13.56 22.04 0.70
C TYR A 320 13.13 20.94 1.69
N ARG A 321 13.54 21.11 2.95
CA ARG A 321 13.53 20.07 3.99
C ARG A 321 12.29 20.13 4.87
N GLN A 322 11.83 18.96 5.27
CA GLN A 322 10.76 18.78 6.24
C GLN A 322 11.05 17.56 7.12
N THR A 323 10.92 17.74 8.43
CA THR A 323 11.09 16.68 9.43
C THR A 323 9.78 16.52 10.21
N GLN A 324 9.38 15.29 10.46
CA GLN A 324 8.20 14.95 11.24
C GLN A 324 8.56 14.01 12.39
N ALA A 325 7.99 14.27 13.55
CA ALA A 325 8.01 13.34 14.69
C ALA A 325 6.58 13.01 15.09
N THR A 326 6.25 11.73 15.13
CA THR A 326 4.93 11.22 15.51
C THR A 326 5.04 10.39 16.77
N ALA A 327 4.11 10.59 17.70
CA ALA A 327 3.90 9.72 18.85
C ALA A 327 2.41 9.43 19.01
N GLY A 328 2.07 8.22 19.43
CA GLY A 328 0.67 7.88 19.64
C GLY A 328 0.43 6.50 20.22
N LEU A 329 -0.85 6.17 20.29
CA LEU A 329 -1.37 4.92 20.82
C LEU A 329 -2.25 4.26 19.77
N GLN A 330 -2.25 2.93 19.76
CA GLN A 330 -3.24 2.15 19.03
C GLN A 330 -3.83 1.05 19.91
N TYR A 331 -5.13 0.82 19.81
CA TYR A 331 -5.85 -0.21 20.53
C TYR A 331 -6.53 -1.16 19.56
N TRP A 332 -6.06 -2.41 19.55
CA TRP A 332 -6.63 -3.51 18.76
C TRP A 332 -7.80 -4.16 19.52
N PHE A 333 -9.02 -3.81 19.15
CA PHE A 333 -10.24 -4.39 19.74
C PHE A 333 -10.65 -5.71 19.08
N TYR A 334 -10.20 -5.97 17.86
CA TYR A 334 -10.37 -7.23 17.12
C TYR A 334 -9.19 -7.46 16.17
N LYS A 335 -9.02 -8.69 15.65
CA LYS A 335 -7.99 -8.97 14.64
C LYS A 335 -8.17 -8.01 13.45
N LYS A 336 -7.07 -7.36 13.02
CA LYS A 336 -7.04 -6.34 11.96
C LYS A 336 -7.88 -5.06 12.20
N CYS A 337 -8.59 -4.93 13.32
CA CYS A 337 -9.41 -3.76 13.64
C CYS A 337 -8.85 -3.00 14.86
N ARG A 338 -8.65 -1.69 14.71
CA ARG A 338 -8.02 -0.86 15.74
C ARG A 338 -8.57 0.55 15.80
N LEU A 339 -8.41 1.15 16.97
CA LEU A 339 -8.47 2.60 17.19
C LEU A 339 -7.04 3.13 17.24
N GLN A 340 -6.78 4.29 16.64
CA GLN A 340 -5.49 4.96 16.67
C GLN A 340 -5.69 6.41 17.11
N LEU A 341 -4.77 6.92 17.93
CA LEU A 341 -4.67 8.32 18.29
C LEU A 341 -3.20 8.74 18.20
N GLN A 342 -2.88 9.71 17.34
CA GLN A 342 -1.51 10.11 17.05
C GLN A 342 -1.39 11.63 17.03
N TYR A 343 -0.27 12.12 17.53
CA TYR A 343 0.17 13.51 17.42
C TYR A 343 1.44 13.55 16.58
N THR A 344 1.50 14.45 15.60
CA THR A 344 2.66 14.67 14.76
C THR A 344 3.07 16.14 14.82
N ARG A 345 4.34 16.40 15.13
CA ARG A 345 4.97 17.71 14.98
C ARG A 345 5.77 17.74 13.68
N THR A 346 5.57 18.77 12.88
CA THR A 346 6.31 18.99 11.64
C THR A 346 7.15 20.26 11.74
N TRP A 347 8.43 20.14 11.39
CA TRP A 347 9.36 21.24 11.20
C TRP A 347 9.68 21.37 9.71
N SER A 348 9.61 22.59 9.17
CA SER A 348 9.80 22.83 7.74
C SER A 348 10.61 24.09 7.49
N ASP A 349 11.47 24.04 6.47
CA ASP A 349 12.27 25.19 6.04
C ASP A 349 11.53 26.13 5.06
N PHE A 350 10.40 25.70 4.52
CA PHE A 350 9.68 26.40 3.44
C PHE A 350 8.25 26.79 3.82
N GLN A 351 7.79 26.42 5.02
CA GLN A 351 6.53 26.85 5.60
C GLN A 351 6.65 26.87 7.12
N LYS A 352 5.70 27.51 7.80
CA LYS A 352 5.66 27.52 9.26
C LYS A 352 5.47 26.09 9.79
N ASP A 353 6.24 25.74 10.83
CA ASP A 353 6.04 24.53 11.60
C ASP A 353 4.58 24.37 12.04
N TYR A 354 4.13 23.12 12.07
CA TYR A 354 2.74 22.82 12.36
C TYR A 354 2.58 21.49 13.09
N ASN A 355 1.37 21.28 13.60
CA ASN A 355 0.94 20.19 14.45
C ASN A 355 -0.24 19.49 13.79
N TRP A 356 -0.22 18.16 13.81
CA TRP A 356 -1.35 17.31 13.43
C TRP A 356 -1.79 16.46 14.61
N ILE A 357 -3.09 16.33 14.80
CA ILE A 357 -3.69 15.34 15.71
C ILE A 357 -4.66 14.51 14.91
N GLN A 358 -4.55 13.19 15.01
CA GLN A 358 -5.37 12.27 14.24
C GLN A 358 -5.93 11.17 15.11
N GLY A 359 -7.24 10.99 15.04
CA GLY A 359 -7.95 9.81 15.53
C GLY A 359 -8.42 8.99 14.34
N GLN A 360 -8.24 7.67 14.35
CA GLN A 360 -8.69 6.79 13.28
C GLN A 360 -9.32 5.50 13.85
N VAL A 361 -10.45 5.10 13.27
CA VAL A 361 -10.99 3.74 13.36
C VAL A 361 -10.63 3.00 12.08
N GLN A 362 -10.07 1.81 12.23
CA GLN A 362 -9.81 0.88 11.15
C GLN A 362 -10.63 -0.39 11.37
N VAL A 363 -11.36 -0.80 10.35
CA VAL A 363 -12.07 -2.09 10.30
C VAL A 363 -11.61 -2.82 9.04
N ALA A 364 -11.13 -4.05 9.19
CA ALA A 364 -10.65 -4.87 8.08
C ALA A 364 -11.08 -6.33 8.24
N PHE A 365 -11.37 -6.99 7.13
CA PHE A 365 -11.80 -8.40 7.08
C PHE A 365 -10.93 -9.20 6.12
#